data_AF-A0A6G1JLZ3-F1
#
_entry.id   AF-A0A6G1JLZ3-F1
#
_cell.length_a   1.000
_cell.length_b   1.000
_cell.length_c   1.000
_cell.angle_alpha   90.00
_cell.angle_beta   90.00
_cell.angle_gamma   90.00
#
_symmetry.space_group_name_H-M   'P 1'
#
loop_
_entity.id
_entity.type
_entity.pdbx_description
1 polymer ?
#
loop_
_entity_poly.entity_id
_entity_poly.type
_entity_poly.pdbx_seq_one_letter_code
_entity_poly.pdbx_strand_id
1 'polypeptide(L)'
;MACWIGTPQSATISQNFSVRMMTLGSRRHCAISQATGRVSRQQASGGARWRANFCFTTPNLALPHAVRNDGTASKISMNTSDSVLSPGIEKGIDTIPGSPFTQLCIILAPHIPITPGSSSSYCLGTYRTKLPGLLSCTSLNAPLLGKIVPTFGSKNIGAEVFHHTGNIPGYFGSYFLVPKTQSGVVCLTNATPLFDPSDFGAQIALGVLLSERKPDNLLALGKLATKTQIAWYQNVHTHLPSKRTTTPPSLYADTYTNRASNFILLVKPTATGIHIAVQGSSKTTYDVEPLDRDTFCWAADSNRDVCRGKFPNPFPGFRMVRFWVIESWVNRLILHTDVMSKPDVFRRVKEDQGKL
;
A
#
# COMPACT_ATOMS: atom_id res chain seq x y z
N MET A 1 1.08 -22.70 1.10
CA MET A 1 1.93 -21.53 1.36
C MET A 1 2.75 -21.85 2.60
N ALA A 2 3.97 -22.34 2.41
CA ALA A 2 4.80 -22.82 3.52
C ALA A 2 5.52 -21.64 4.17
N CYS A 3 5.24 -21.37 5.45
CA CYS A 3 6.01 -20.45 6.26
C CYS A 3 7.19 -21.23 6.83
N TRP A 4 8.41 -20.88 6.40
CA TRP A 4 9.64 -21.53 6.85
C TRP A 4 10.05 -20.90 8.18
N ILE A 5 9.96 -21.67 9.28
CA ILE A 5 10.53 -21.30 10.58
C ILE A 5 11.86 -22.06 10.66
N GLY A 6 12.94 -21.39 10.27
CA GLY A 6 14.31 -21.91 10.31
C GLY A 6 15.30 -20.79 10.63
N THR A 7 16.33 -21.13 11.41
CA THR A 7 17.42 -20.26 11.88
C THR A 7 18.16 -19.53 10.74
N PRO A 8 18.88 -18.42 11.02
CA PRO A 8 19.30 -17.46 10.00
C PRO A 8 20.50 -17.99 9.21
N GLN A 9 20.23 -18.78 8.17
CA GLN A 9 21.13 -18.92 7.02
C GLN A 9 20.55 -18.12 5.85
N SER A 10 21.43 -17.41 5.14
CA SER A 10 21.15 -16.35 4.18
C SER A 10 20.04 -16.64 3.16
N ALA A 11 18.81 -16.20 3.45
CA ALA A 11 17.76 -16.13 2.45
C ALA A 11 17.99 -14.90 1.55
N THR A 12 18.17 -15.14 0.25
CA THR A 12 18.21 -14.07 -0.75
C THR A 12 16.78 -13.68 -1.10
N ILE A 13 16.28 -12.58 -0.55
CA ILE A 13 15.01 -11.99 -0.98
C ILE A 13 15.27 -11.26 -2.30
N SER A 14 14.78 -11.81 -3.42
CA SER A 14 14.75 -11.09 -4.68
C SER A 14 13.42 -10.37 -4.86
N GLN A 15 13.46 -9.05 -5.00
CA GLN A 15 12.31 -8.26 -5.43
C GLN A 15 12.34 -8.15 -6.97
N ASN A 16 11.21 -8.49 -7.60
CA ASN A 16 11.00 -8.31 -9.02
C ASN A 16 10.09 -7.09 -9.23
N PHE A 17 10.40 -6.30 -10.25
CA PHE A 17 9.53 -5.20 -10.68
C PHE A 17 9.28 -5.29 -12.18
N SER A 18 8.12 -4.82 -12.61
CA SER A 18 7.76 -4.70 -14.02
C SER A 18 7.24 -3.30 -14.30
N VAL A 19 7.89 -2.61 -15.23
CA VAL A 19 7.45 -1.32 -15.77
C VAL A 19 7.00 -1.53 -17.20
N ARG A 20 5.82 -1.02 -17.55
CA ARG A 20 5.30 -1.01 -18.92
C ARG A 20 4.98 0.41 -19.34
N MET A 21 5.52 0.82 -20.49
CA MET A 21 5.07 2.02 -21.19
C MET A 21 4.09 1.60 -22.29
N MET A 22 3.06 2.40 -22.47
CA MET A 22 2.05 2.19 -23.50
C MET A 22 1.82 3.49 -24.26
N THR A 23 1.88 3.41 -25.59
CA THR A 23 1.50 4.50 -26.49
C THR A 23 0.46 3.95 -27.46
N LEU A 24 -0.70 4.59 -27.53
CA LEU A 24 -1.73 4.25 -28.52
C LEU A 24 -1.44 5.03 -29.80
N GLY A 25 -0.90 4.35 -30.82
CA GLY A 25 -0.73 4.89 -32.17
C GLY A 25 -1.98 4.64 -33.02
N SER A 26 -2.40 5.63 -33.81
CA SER A 26 -3.45 5.45 -34.81
C SER A 26 -3.04 4.40 -35.83
N ARG A 27 -3.82 3.32 -35.94
CA ARG A 27 -3.76 2.27 -36.98
C ARG A 27 -2.33 1.91 -37.44
N ARG A 28 -1.60 1.19 -36.59
CA ARG A 28 -0.58 0.14 -36.87
C ARG A 28 0.52 0.24 -35.80
N HIS A 29 0.56 -0.74 -34.90
CA HIS A 29 1.54 -0.97 -33.83
C HIS A 29 1.32 -0.20 -32.51
N CYS A 30 0.76 -0.90 -31.51
CA CYS A 30 0.99 -0.58 -30.11
C CYS A 30 2.41 -1.06 -29.76
N ALA A 31 3.33 -0.12 -29.50
CA ALA A 31 4.65 -0.46 -29.00
C ALA A 31 4.59 -0.57 -27.47
N ILE A 32 4.71 -1.79 -26.95
CA ILE A 32 4.86 -2.04 -25.52
C ILE A 32 6.34 -2.27 -25.25
N SER A 33 6.98 -1.35 -24.54
CA SER A 33 8.31 -1.60 -23.97
C SER A 33 8.13 -2.07 -22.52
N GLN A 34 8.72 -3.22 -22.20
CA GLN A 34 8.71 -3.78 -20.86
C GLN A 34 10.14 -3.81 -20.33
N ALA A 35 10.34 -3.26 -19.12
CA ALA A 35 11.58 -3.40 -18.39
C ALA A 35 11.32 -4.24 -17.14
N THR A 36 12.12 -5.29 -16.96
CA THR A 36 12.18 -6.09 -15.73
C THR A 36 13.54 -5.91 -15.09
N GLY A 37 13.59 -5.76 -13.77
CA GLY A 37 14.85 -5.79 -13.05
C GLY A 37 14.75 -6.59 -11.77
N ARG A 38 15.93 -7.03 -11.31
CA ARG A 38 16.12 -7.81 -10.09
C ARG A 38 17.10 -7.08 -9.21
N VAL A 39 16.70 -6.81 -7.97
CA VAL A 39 17.63 -6.36 -6.93
C VAL A 39 18.06 -7.59 -6.14
N SER A 40 19.36 -7.83 -6.04
CA SER A 40 19.93 -8.96 -5.28
C SER A 40 21.03 -8.48 -4.34
N ARG A 41 21.17 -9.17 -3.21
CA ARG A 41 22.23 -8.95 -2.24
C ARG A 41 23.38 -9.91 -2.54
N GLN A 42 24.55 -9.41 -2.90
CA GLN A 42 25.78 -10.21 -2.93
C GLN A 42 26.55 -9.98 -1.63
N GLN A 43 26.85 -11.05 -0.90
CA GLN A 43 27.84 -11.03 0.17
C GLN A 43 29.22 -11.12 -0.48
N ALA A 44 29.94 -10.01 -0.49
CA ALA A 44 31.39 -10.01 -0.68
C ALA A 44 32.05 -9.78 0.68
N SER A 45 33.14 -10.50 0.95
CA SER A 45 34.02 -10.31 2.11
C SER A 45 34.51 -8.85 2.15
N GLY A 46 33.88 -8.01 2.97
CA GLY A 46 34.22 -6.59 3.09
C GLY A 46 33.06 -5.59 3.08
N GLY A 47 31.81 -6.04 2.93
CA GLY A 47 30.63 -5.17 3.12
C GLY A 47 29.51 -5.44 2.13
N ALA A 48 28.26 -5.31 2.58
CA ALA A 48 27.09 -5.53 1.74
C ALA A 48 26.94 -4.40 0.70
N ARG A 49 27.08 -4.73 -0.58
CA ARG A 49 26.82 -3.80 -1.71
C ARG A 49 25.52 -4.22 -2.41
N TRP A 50 24.60 -3.27 -2.55
CA TRP A 50 23.39 -3.46 -3.35
C TRP A 50 23.69 -3.11 -4.80
N ARG A 51 23.46 -4.04 -5.75
CA ARG A 51 23.49 -3.77 -7.19
C ARG A 51 22.06 -3.84 -7.76
N ALA A 52 21.65 -2.79 -8.45
CA ALA A 52 20.48 -2.79 -9.31
C ALA A 52 20.96 -2.90 -10.76
N ASN A 53 20.66 -4.01 -11.42
CA ASN A 53 20.95 -4.20 -12.84
C ASN A 53 19.65 -3.96 -13.61
N PHE A 54 19.64 -2.91 -14.43
CA PHE A 54 18.60 -2.68 -15.43
C PHE A 54 19.12 -3.27 -16.75
N CYS A 55 18.45 -4.29 -17.27
CA CYS A 55 18.78 -4.86 -18.56
C CYS A 55 17.70 -4.45 -19.56
N PHE A 56 18.08 -3.64 -20.54
CA PHE A 56 17.27 -3.38 -21.73
C PHE A 56 17.80 -4.29 -22.84
N THR A 57 17.46 -5.58 -22.82
CA THR A 57 17.78 -6.50 -23.92
C THR A 57 16.64 -7.48 -24.16
N THR A 58 16.28 -7.63 -25.44
CA THR A 58 15.77 -8.88 -26.02
C THR A 58 17.00 -9.74 -26.38
N PRO A 59 17.05 -11.07 -26.23
CA PRO A 59 16.19 -12.04 -25.54
C PRO A 59 16.98 -12.84 -24.47
N ASN A 60 16.58 -12.77 -23.20
CA ASN A 60 16.83 -13.84 -22.22
C ASN A 60 15.73 -13.76 -21.16
N LEU A 61 14.63 -14.46 -21.45
CA LEU A 61 13.41 -14.52 -20.66
C LEU A 61 13.69 -15.14 -19.28
N ALA A 62 13.91 -14.30 -18.28
CA ALA A 62 13.37 -14.61 -16.96
C ALA A 62 11.85 -14.52 -17.09
N LEU A 63 11.15 -15.66 -17.01
CA LEU A 63 9.70 -15.73 -17.10
C LEU A 63 9.07 -14.75 -16.11
N PRO A 64 8.29 -13.74 -16.58
CA PRO A 64 7.56 -12.86 -15.68
C PRO A 64 6.55 -13.68 -14.88
N HIS A 65 6.38 -13.43 -13.58
CA HIS A 65 5.35 -14.11 -12.79
C HIS A 65 3.94 -13.52 -13.00
N ALA A 66 3.79 -12.54 -13.90
CA ALA A 66 2.51 -12.00 -14.36
C ALA A 66 2.07 -12.66 -15.69
N VAL A 67 2.25 -13.97 -15.73
CA VAL A 67 2.03 -14.83 -16.89
C VAL A 67 1.00 -15.85 -16.43
N ARG A 68 0.02 -16.16 -17.27
CA ARG A 68 -0.89 -17.28 -17.03
C ARG A 68 -0.03 -18.55 -16.79
N ASN A 69 -0.58 -19.59 -16.16
CA ASN A 69 0.17 -20.85 -15.96
C ASN A 69 0.75 -21.45 -17.26
N ASP A 70 0.32 -20.97 -18.43
CA ASP A 70 0.73 -21.39 -19.77
C ASP A 70 1.92 -20.61 -20.38
N GLY A 71 2.58 -19.71 -19.65
CA GLY A 71 3.72 -18.97 -20.21
C GLY A 71 3.32 -17.75 -21.07
N THR A 72 2.03 -17.46 -21.24
CA THR A 72 1.56 -16.29 -21.98
C THR A 72 1.36 -15.06 -21.08
N ALA A 73 1.92 -13.92 -21.49
CA ALA A 73 1.58 -12.65 -20.85
C ALA A 73 0.06 -12.46 -20.98
N SER A 74 -0.60 -12.08 -19.89
CA SER A 74 -2.01 -11.69 -19.93
C SER A 74 -2.18 -10.64 -21.02
N LYS A 75 -2.78 -11.04 -22.15
CA LYS A 75 -3.18 -10.12 -23.20
C LYS A 75 -4.36 -9.36 -22.62
N ILE A 76 -4.08 -8.22 -21.99
CA ILE A 76 -5.12 -7.26 -21.66
C ILE A 76 -5.58 -6.72 -23.01
N SER A 77 -6.59 -7.38 -23.58
CA SER A 77 -7.33 -6.87 -24.72
C SER A 77 -8.04 -5.61 -24.24
N MET A 78 -7.38 -4.47 -24.41
CA MET A 78 -8.09 -3.19 -24.34
C MET A 78 -9.05 -3.16 -25.51
N ASN A 79 -10.32 -2.85 -25.24
CA ASN A 79 -11.32 -2.67 -26.29
C ASN A 79 -10.73 -1.75 -27.36
N THR A 80 -10.68 -2.22 -28.60
CA THR A 80 -10.27 -1.46 -29.77
C THR A 80 -11.32 -0.45 -30.22
N SER A 81 -12.31 -0.14 -29.37
CA SER A 81 -13.12 1.07 -29.51
C SER A 81 -12.15 2.23 -29.40
N ASP A 82 -12.05 3.01 -30.47
CA ASP A 82 -11.13 4.14 -30.59
C ASP A 82 -10.97 4.89 -29.26
N SER A 83 -9.70 5.05 -28.87
CA SER A 83 -9.22 5.69 -27.67
C SER A 83 -9.70 7.15 -27.57
N VAL A 84 -10.51 7.50 -26.56
CA VAL A 84 -11.11 8.86 -26.44
C VAL A 84 -10.99 9.48 -25.03
N LEU A 85 -10.11 9.01 -24.13
CA LEU A 85 -9.93 9.75 -22.87
C LEU A 85 -9.37 11.18 -23.07
N SER A 86 -8.70 11.44 -24.19
CA SER A 86 -8.02 12.71 -24.48
C SER A 86 -8.86 13.74 -25.22
N PRO A 87 -9.53 13.39 -26.33
CA PRO A 87 -10.36 14.37 -27.03
C PRO A 87 -11.64 14.65 -26.25
N GLY A 88 -12.06 13.77 -25.33
CA GLY A 88 -13.36 13.87 -24.70
C GLY A 88 -13.50 15.04 -23.75
N ILE A 89 -12.56 15.24 -22.83
CA ILE A 89 -12.63 16.32 -21.85
C ILE A 89 -12.49 17.70 -22.52
N GLU A 90 -11.60 17.83 -23.51
CA GLU A 90 -11.41 19.10 -24.24
C GLU A 90 -12.56 19.40 -25.22
N LYS A 91 -13.30 18.39 -25.69
CA LYS A 91 -14.44 18.56 -26.61
C LYS A 91 -15.81 18.46 -25.93
N GLY A 92 -15.87 18.38 -24.59
CA GLY A 92 -17.13 18.26 -23.86
C GLY A 92 -17.86 16.93 -24.10
N ILE A 93 -17.14 15.85 -24.42
CA ILE A 93 -17.71 14.52 -24.66
C ILE A 93 -17.97 13.85 -23.32
N ASP A 94 -19.26 13.73 -22.99
CA ASP A 94 -19.69 13.08 -21.75
C ASP A 94 -19.88 11.57 -21.87
N THR A 95 -19.90 11.00 -23.07
CA THR A 95 -20.11 9.56 -23.28
C THR A 95 -19.20 9.03 -24.37
N ILE A 96 -18.68 7.81 -24.18
CA ILE A 96 -17.92 7.09 -25.21
C ILE A 96 -18.74 5.84 -25.57
N PRO A 97 -19.03 5.59 -26.86
CA PRO A 97 -19.74 4.38 -27.28
C PRO A 97 -19.07 3.10 -26.73
N GLY A 98 -19.85 2.25 -26.06
CA GLY A 98 -19.37 1.02 -25.44
C GLY A 98 -18.67 1.19 -24.09
N SER A 99 -18.43 2.42 -23.63
CA SER A 99 -18.01 2.68 -22.26
C SER A 99 -19.21 2.67 -21.31
N PRO A 100 -19.13 2.03 -20.14
CA PRO A 100 -20.17 2.11 -19.12
C PRO A 100 -20.20 3.49 -18.42
N PHE A 101 -19.19 4.32 -18.64
CA PHE A 101 -19.09 5.64 -18.02
C PHE A 101 -19.79 6.71 -18.86
N THR A 102 -20.72 7.43 -18.22
CA THR A 102 -21.38 8.64 -18.73
C THR A 102 -20.94 9.86 -17.92
N GLN A 103 -21.23 11.07 -18.39
CA GLN A 103 -20.81 12.32 -17.75
C GLN A 103 -19.29 12.41 -17.51
N LEU A 104 -18.50 11.93 -18.46
CA LEU A 104 -17.04 11.83 -18.33
C LEU A 104 -16.38 13.18 -17.96
N CYS A 105 -16.86 14.30 -18.49
CA CYS A 105 -16.29 15.61 -18.16
C CYS A 105 -16.51 15.95 -16.68
N ILE A 106 -17.69 15.66 -16.15
CA ILE A 106 -18.02 15.86 -14.73
C ILE A 106 -17.21 14.90 -13.89
N ILE A 107 -17.19 13.62 -14.24
CA ILE A 107 -16.56 12.58 -13.43
C ILE A 107 -15.03 12.74 -13.32
N LEU A 108 -14.38 13.21 -14.40
CA LEU A 108 -12.94 13.47 -14.44
C LEU A 108 -12.58 14.93 -14.09
N ALA A 109 -13.56 15.77 -13.77
CA ALA A 109 -13.34 17.10 -13.23
C ALA A 109 -12.61 17.03 -11.87
N PRO A 110 -11.82 18.05 -11.51
CA PRO A 110 -11.20 18.12 -10.19
C PRO A 110 -12.27 18.36 -9.11
N HIS A 111 -12.51 17.40 -8.22
CA HIS A 111 -13.54 17.50 -7.18
C HIS A 111 -12.99 17.85 -5.81
N ILE A 112 -11.87 17.23 -5.42
CA ILE A 112 -11.31 17.37 -4.07
C ILE A 112 -9.83 17.77 -4.18
N PRO A 113 -9.45 19.03 -3.93
CA PRO A 113 -8.05 19.42 -3.96
C PRO A 113 -7.25 18.70 -2.87
N ILE A 114 -6.02 18.27 -3.15
CA ILE A 114 -5.18 17.57 -2.16
C ILE A 114 -4.82 18.52 -1.00
N THR A 115 -4.41 19.73 -1.35
CA THR A 115 -4.27 20.85 -0.42
C THR A 115 -4.86 22.11 -1.05
N PRO A 116 -5.27 23.10 -0.26
CA PRO A 116 -5.69 24.40 -0.79
C PRO A 116 -4.64 24.97 -1.75
N GLY A 117 -5.06 25.36 -2.96
CA GLY A 117 -4.18 25.89 -4.00
C GLY A 117 -3.27 24.88 -4.71
N SER A 118 -3.38 23.57 -4.44
CA SER A 118 -2.58 22.57 -5.15
C SER A 118 -3.01 22.44 -6.62
N SER A 119 -2.04 22.11 -7.48
CA SER A 119 -2.29 21.76 -8.89
C SER A 119 -2.89 20.36 -9.08
N SER A 120 -3.27 19.71 -7.99
CA SER A 120 -3.69 18.30 -7.95
C SER A 120 -5.01 18.16 -7.22
N SER A 121 -5.93 17.43 -7.83
CA SER A 121 -7.23 17.13 -7.22
C SER A 121 -7.60 15.68 -7.45
N TYR A 122 -8.27 15.09 -6.49
CA TYR A 122 -8.91 13.80 -6.64
C TYR A 122 -10.17 13.93 -7.51
N CYS A 123 -10.33 12.97 -8.41
CA CYS A 123 -11.48 12.71 -9.24
C CYS A 123 -11.72 11.18 -9.29
N LEU A 124 -12.59 10.67 -10.17
CA LEU A 124 -13.02 9.26 -10.27
C LEU A 124 -11.94 8.20 -9.95
N GLY A 125 -11.74 7.87 -8.67
CA GLY A 125 -10.74 6.90 -8.25
C GLY A 125 -9.28 7.26 -8.56
N THR A 126 -8.98 8.49 -8.97
CA THR A 126 -7.66 8.90 -9.49
C THR A 126 -7.36 10.34 -9.15
N TYR A 127 -6.10 10.74 -9.24
CA TYR A 127 -5.68 12.13 -9.11
C TYR A 127 -5.44 12.73 -10.48
N ARG A 128 -5.93 13.94 -10.70
CA ARG A 128 -5.59 14.79 -11.85
C ARG A 128 -4.62 15.84 -11.37
N THR A 129 -3.43 15.88 -11.96
CA THR A 129 -2.39 16.85 -11.64
C THR A 129 -2.00 17.63 -12.88
N LYS A 130 -2.03 18.96 -12.77
CA LYS A 130 -1.38 19.87 -13.74
C LYS A 130 0.09 20.02 -13.37
N LEU A 131 0.96 19.81 -14.35
CA LEU A 131 2.42 19.93 -14.19
C LEU A 131 2.85 21.41 -14.23
N PRO A 132 3.91 21.81 -13.50
CA PRO A 132 4.62 20.99 -12.51
C PRO A 132 3.75 20.68 -11.28
N GLY A 133 3.88 19.47 -10.74
CA GLY A 133 3.01 19.02 -9.66
C GLY A 133 3.53 17.82 -8.86
N LEU A 134 2.85 17.51 -7.76
CA LEU A 134 3.20 16.43 -6.85
C LEU A 134 2.53 15.12 -7.29
N LEU A 135 3.30 14.25 -7.94
CA LEU A 135 2.80 12.97 -8.45
C LEU A 135 2.78 11.85 -7.38
N SER A 136 3.59 11.94 -6.33
CA SER A 136 3.63 10.93 -5.26
C SER A 136 2.58 11.14 -4.17
N CYS A 137 1.56 11.98 -4.37
CA CYS A 137 0.66 12.42 -3.30
C CYS A 137 -0.12 11.29 -2.59
N THR A 138 -0.34 10.16 -3.25
CA THR A 138 -0.94 8.94 -2.66
C THR A 138 0.03 7.83 -2.36
N SER A 139 1.26 8.00 -2.80
CA SER A 139 2.30 7.00 -2.64
C SER A 139 2.74 6.97 -1.19
N LEU A 140 3.20 5.81 -0.73
CA LEU A 140 3.83 5.68 0.59
C LEU A 140 5.05 6.63 0.74
N ASN A 141 5.62 7.08 -0.38
CA ASN A 141 6.68 8.09 -0.38
C ASN A 141 6.22 9.44 0.18
N ALA A 142 4.96 9.86 0.00
CA ALA A 142 4.47 11.13 0.51
C ALA A 142 4.57 11.25 2.04
N PRO A 143 3.99 10.34 2.85
CA PRO A 143 4.12 10.42 4.30
C PRO A 143 5.55 10.13 4.80
N LEU A 144 6.36 9.34 4.07
CA LEU A 144 7.74 9.02 4.46
C LEU A 144 8.74 10.17 4.21
N LEU A 145 8.48 11.01 3.21
CA LEU A 145 9.38 12.09 2.79
C LEU A 145 8.81 13.48 3.10
N GLY A 146 7.50 13.62 3.28
CA GLY A 146 6.86 14.90 3.60
C GLY A 146 7.16 15.98 2.57
N LYS A 147 7.74 17.10 3.00
CA LYS A 147 7.95 18.28 2.15
C LYS A 147 9.07 18.15 1.12
N ILE A 148 9.93 17.13 1.22
CA ILE A 148 11.07 16.94 0.30
C ILE A 148 10.74 16.00 -0.88
N VAL A 149 9.47 15.59 -1.01
CA VAL A 149 8.99 14.86 -2.19
C VAL A 149 9.12 15.78 -3.42
N PRO A 150 9.75 15.33 -4.51
CA PRO A 150 10.02 16.19 -5.66
C PRO A 150 8.74 16.50 -6.42
N THR A 151 8.68 17.72 -6.95
CA THR A 151 7.73 18.06 -8.02
C THR A 151 8.23 17.47 -9.34
N PHE A 152 7.29 17.03 -10.17
CA PHE A 152 7.56 16.49 -11.50
C PHE A 152 7.10 17.49 -12.56
N GLY A 153 7.70 17.47 -13.75
CA GLY A 153 7.13 18.12 -14.94
C GLY A 153 7.52 19.58 -15.17
N SER A 154 8.68 20.03 -14.72
CA SER A 154 9.11 21.43 -14.87
C SER A 154 9.29 21.88 -16.32
N LYS A 155 9.52 20.96 -17.27
CA LYS A 155 9.56 21.26 -18.72
C LYS A 155 8.20 21.10 -19.41
N ASN A 156 7.22 20.52 -18.73
CA ASN A 156 5.90 20.18 -19.28
C ASN A 156 4.79 21.01 -18.60
N ILE A 157 5.00 22.32 -18.47
CA ILE A 157 4.08 23.22 -17.76
C ILE A 157 2.67 23.15 -18.37
N GLY A 158 1.67 22.98 -17.52
CA GLY A 158 0.25 22.88 -17.87
C GLY A 158 -0.18 21.49 -18.35
N ALA A 159 0.75 20.56 -18.60
CA ALA A 159 0.37 19.20 -19.01
C ALA A 159 -0.40 18.50 -17.89
N GLU A 160 -1.41 17.72 -18.26
CA GLU A 160 -2.25 16.99 -17.32
C GLU A 160 -1.83 15.54 -17.22
N VAL A 161 -1.69 15.05 -15.99
CA VAL A 161 -1.40 13.66 -15.69
C VAL A 161 -2.48 13.13 -14.76
N PHE A 162 -3.12 12.04 -15.16
CA PHE A 162 -4.04 11.27 -14.32
C PHE A 162 -3.28 10.11 -13.70
N HIS A 163 -3.24 10.02 -12.39
CA HIS A 163 -2.41 9.04 -11.71
C HIS A 163 -3.03 8.56 -10.41
N HIS A 164 -2.61 7.37 -10.00
CA HIS A 164 -2.92 6.84 -8.69
C HIS A 164 -1.83 5.83 -8.32
N THR A 165 -1.59 5.70 -7.03
CA THR A 165 -0.71 4.68 -6.47
C THR A 165 -1.51 3.84 -5.48
N GLY A 166 -1.29 2.53 -5.48
CA GLY A 166 -2.06 1.57 -4.71
C GLY A 166 -1.13 0.57 -4.08
N ASN A 167 -1.41 0.22 -2.84
CA ASN A 167 -0.64 -0.79 -2.12
C ASN A 167 -1.57 -1.67 -1.31
N ILE A 168 -1.27 -2.95 -1.33
CA ILE A 168 -1.83 -3.97 -0.44
C ILE A 168 -0.66 -4.85 0.02
N PRO A 169 -0.78 -5.59 1.13
CA PRO A 169 0.25 -6.51 1.55
C PRO A 169 0.63 -7.48 0.41
N GLY A 170 1.89 -7.43 0.00
CA GLY A 170 2.47 -8.24 -1.09
C GLY A 170 2.49 -7.56 -2.46
N TYR A 171 1.85 -6.39 -2.64
CA TYR A 171 1.78 -5.75 -3.96
C TYR A 171 1.73 -4.22 -3.88
N PHE A 172 2.57 -3.56 -4.67
CA PHE A 172 2.51 -2.11 -4.91
C PHE A 172 2.32 -1.86 -6.40
N GLY A 173 1.55 -0.82 -6.73
CA GLY A 173 1.28 -0.44 -8.09
C GLY A 173 1.14 1.07 -8.23
N SER A 174 1.56 1.58 -9.37
CA SER A 174 1.38 2.97 -9.75
C SER A 174 1.08 3.07 -11.23
N TYR A 175 0.18 3.98 -11.61
CA TYR A 175 -0.04 4.32 -13.00
C TYR A 175 -0.06 5.83 -13.21
N PHE A 176 0.34 6.25 -14.41
CA PHE A 176 0.32 7.62 -14.88
C PHE A 176 -0.20 7.63 -16.31
N LEU A 177 -1.30 8.31 -16.55
CA LEU A 177 -1.93 8.47 -17.85
C LEU A 177 -1.77 9.92 -18.28
N VAL A 178 -1.37 10.12 -19.53
CA VAL A 178 -1.22 11.42 -20.17
C VAL A 178 -2.27 11.49 -21.26
N PRO A 179 -3.45 12.10 -20.99
CA PRO A 179 -4.52 12.13 -21.96
C PRO A 179 -4.04 12.74 -23.27
N LYS A 180 -3.45 13.93 -23.27
CA LYS A 180 -3.03 14.64 -24.49
C LYS A 180 -2.30 13.78 -25.52
N THR A 181 -1.45 12.85 -25.08
CA THR A 181 -0.63 11.97 -25.95
C THR A 181 -1.16 10.54 -26.06
N GLN A 182 -2.31 10.22 -25.45
CA GLN A 182 -2.89 8.87 -25.41
C GLN A 182 -1.89 7.81 -24.96
N SER A 183 -1.09 8.17 -23.97
CA SER A 183 -0.02 7.33 -23.47
C SER A 183 -0.05 7.23 -21.96
N GLY A 184 0.66 6.25 -21.45
CA GLY A 184 0.74 6.05 -20.01
C GLY A 184 1.82 5.07 -19.61
N VAL A 185 2.03 5.03 -18.31
CA VAL A 185 2.98 4.17 -17.63
C VAL A 185 2.26 3.42 -16.54
N VAL A 186 2.56 2.13 -16.41
CA VAL A 186 2.13 1.31 -15.27
C VAL A 186 3.36 0.61 -14.71
N CYS A 187 3.57 0.73 -13.40
CA CYS A 187 4.60 0.01 -12.66
C CYS A 187 3.94 -0.83 -11.58
N LEU A 188 4.30 -2.11 -11.53
CA LEU A 188 3.79 -3.07 -10.55
C LEU A 188 4.96 -3.80 -9.89
N THR A 189 4.81 -4.07 -8.60
CA THR A 189 5.72 -4.90 -7.82
C THR A 189 4.94 -5.93 -7.02
N ASN A 190 5.55 -7.10 -6.81
CA ASN A 190 4.98 -8.21 -6.04
C ASN A 190 5.65 -8.35 -4.66
N ALA A 191 5.89 -7.22 -4.01
CA ALA A 191 6.43 -7.16 -2.66
C ALA A 191 5.77 -6.05 -1.85
N THR A 192 5.99 -6.06 -0.53
CA THR A 192 5.76 -4.91 0.36
C THR A 192 7.09 -4.25 0.71
N PRO A 193 7.64 -3.38 -0.15
CA PRO A 193 8.86 -2.64 0.15
C PRO A 193 8.68 -1.64 1.31
N LEU A 194 9.82 -1.17 1.86
CA LEU A 194 9.88 -0.15 2.92
C LEU A 194 9.79 1.30 2.40
N PHE A 195 9.36 1.46 1.16
CA PHE A 195 9.01 2.71 0.49
C PHE A 195 8.20 2.33 -0.76
N ASP A 196 7.74 3.27 -1.59
CA ASP A 196 7.04 2.94 -2.83
C ASP A 196 7.97 3.03 -4.05
N PRO A 197 8.59 1.91 -4.50
CA PRO A 197 9.38 1.89 -5.72
C PRO A 197 8.52 1.90 -6.98
N SER A 198 7.23 1.55 -6.90
CA SER A 198 6.35 1.55 -8.07
C SER A 198 6.11 2.98 -8.55
N ASP A 199 5.90 3.90 -7.61
CA ASP A 199 5.75 5.33 -7.82
C ASP A 199 7.00 5.94 -8.49
N PHE A 200 8.16 5.80 -7.85
CA PHE A 200 9.40 6.35 -8.42
C PHE A 200 9.79 5.70 -9.75
N GLY A 201 9.61 4.39 -9.89
CA GLY A 201 9.87 3.69 -11.14
C GLY A 201 8.98 4.19 -12.28
N ALA A 202 7.70 4.40 -11.98
CA ALA A 202 6.76 4.92 -12.96
C ALA A 202 7.00 6.40 -13.30
N GLN A 203 7.41 7.25 -12.34
CA GLN A 203 7.83 8.63 -12.62
C GLN A 203 9.08 8.70 -13.50
N ILE A 204 10.06 7.81 -13.32
CA ILE A 204 11.23 7.73 -14.21
C ILE A 204 10.78 7.40 -15.63
N ALA A 205 9.91 6.41 -15.78
CA ALA A 205 9.38 6.02 -17.09
C ALA A 205 8.50 7.11 -17.71
N LEU A 206 7.70 7.82 -16.91
CA LEU A 206 6.94 8.99 -17.35
C LEU A 206 7.88 10.11 -17.81
N GLY A 207 9.02 10.27 -17.14
CA GLY A 207 10.09 11.18 -17.54
C GLY A 207 10.55 10.93 -18.96
N VAL A 208 10.86 9.67 -19.29
CA VAL A 208 11.22 9.26 -20.66
C VAL A 208 10.06 9.55 -21.63
N LEU A 209 8.83 9.17 -21.26
CA LEU A 209 7.65 9.34 -22.11
C LEU A 209 7.36 10.81 -22.46
N LEU A 210 7.62 11.74 -21.54
CA LEU A 210 7.37 13.18 -21.69
C LEU A 210 8.63 13.98 -22.05
N SER A 211 9.75 13.31 -22.34
CA SER A 211 11.06 13.96 -22.51
C SER A 211 11.41 14.92 -21.35
N GLU A 212 10.96 14.56 -20.14
CA GLU A 212 11.15 15.30 -18.90
C GLU A 212 12.38 14.76 -18.15
N ARG A 213 13.06 15.65 -17.42
CA ARG A 213 14.15 15.22 -16.54
C ARG A 213 13.55 14.52 -15.33
N LYS A 214 13.94 13.26 -15.09
CA LYS A 214 13.64 12.59 -13.82
C LYS A 214 14.18 13.44 -12.65
N PRO A 215 13.55 13.43 -11.47
CA PRO A 215 14.17 14.02 -10.29
C PRO A 215 15.56 13.41 -10.04
N ASP A 216 16.56 14.25 -9.78
CA ASP A 216 17.97 13.82 -9.76
C ASP A 216 18.28 12.86 -8.59
N ASN A 217 17.51 12.94 -7.52
CA ASN A 217 17.80 12.30 -6.23
C ASN A 217 16.85 11.14 -5.86
N LEU A 218 16.05 10.59 -6.78
CA LEU A 218 15.07 9.53 -6.46
C LEU A 218 15.67 8.34 -5.69
N LEU A 219 16.88 7.90 -6.03
CA LEU A 219 17.55 6.81 -5.30
C LEU A 219 17.90 7.21 -3.86
N ALA A 220 18.38 8.44 -3.65
CA ALA A 220 18.69 8.95 -2.33
C ALA A 220 17.40 9.10 -1.49
N LEU A 221 16.33 9.58 -2.12
CA LEU A 221 15.00 9.67 -1.51
C LEU A 221 14.46 8.29 -1.14
N GLY A 222 14.59 7.27 -1.99
CA GLY A 222 14.16 5.91 -1.66
C GLY A 222 14.92 5.32 -0.47
N LYS A 223 16.23 5.58 -0.37
CA LYS A 223 17.03 5.19 0.80
C LYS A 223 16.59 5.93 2.07
N LEU A 224 16.31 7.23 1.95
CA LEU A 224 15.82 8.03 3.07
C LEU A 224 14.44 7.55 3.54
N ALA A 225 13.50 7.34 2.62
CA ALA A 225 12.17 6.80 2.91
C ALA A 225 12.26 5.44 3.63
N THR A 226 13.12 4.55 3.15
CA THR A 226 13.41 3.26 3.81
C THR A 226 13.91 3.46 5.23
N LYS A 227 14.88 4.36 5.45
CA LYS A 227 15.41 4.67 6.79
C LYS A 227 14.32 5.25 7.69
N THR A 228 13.49 6.16 7.18
CA THR A 228 12.36 6.75 7.91
C THR A 228 11.36 5.68 8.34
N GLN A 229 10.99 4.77 7.44
CA GLN A 229 10.05 3.70 7.76
C GLN A 229 10.61 2.77 8.85
N ILE A 230 11.88 2.36 8.74
CA ILE A 230 12.54 1.57 9.79
C ILE A 230 12.53 2.31 11.12
N ALA A 231 12.89 3.60 11.11
CA ALA A 231 12.91 4.43 12.31
C ALA A 231 11.52 4.56 12.94
N TRP A 232 10.44 4.64 12.15
CA TRP A 232 9.08 4.64 12.68
C TRP A 232 8.77 3.36 13.46
N TYR A 233 9.08 2.19 12.91
CA TYR A 233 8.90 0.91 13.62
C TYR A 233 9.75 0.82 14.88
N GLN A 234 11.01 1.25 14.81
CA GLN A 234 11.90 1.31 15.97
C GLN A 234 11.34 2.24 17.04
N ASN A 235 10.81 3.40 16.64
CA ASN A 235 10.21 4.34 17.58
C ASN A 235 8.99 3.73 18.27
N VAL A 236 8.09 3.06 17.54
CA VAL A 236 6.96 2.34 18.16
C VAL A 236 7.47 1.27 19.13
N HIS A 237 8.46 0.49 18.71
CA HIS A 237 9.02 -0.56 19.57
C HIS A 237 9.62 0.00 20.86
N THR A 238 10.40 1.07 20.79
CA THR A 238 11.02 1.72 21.97
C THR A 238 10.00 2.43 22.86
N HIS A 239 8.96 3.04 22.27
CA HIS A 239 7.96 3.85 22.98
C HIS A 239 6.69 3.07 23.35
N LEU A 240 6.63 1.76 23.09
CA LEU A 240 5.69 0.84 23.74
C LEU A 240 6.42 0.13 24.90
N PRO A 241 6.87 0.84 25.96
CA PRO A 241 7.52 0.20 27.09
C PRO A 241 6.54 -0.77 27.74
N SER A 242 6.98 -2.00 27.95
CA SER A 242 6.24 -3.02 28.69
C SER A 242 6.14 -2.63 30.16
N LYS A 243 5.14 -1.82 30.54
CA LYS A 243 4.72 -1.78 31.95
C LYS A 243 3.79 -2.97 32.14
N ARG A 244 4.33 -4.03 32.75
CA ARG A 244 3.55 -5.23 33.04
C ARG A 244 2.40 -4.84 33.97
N THR A 245 1.17 -4.91 33.46
CA THR A 245 -0.01 -4.83 34.31
C THR A 245 0.05 -5.93 35.37
N THR A 246 -0.48 -5.67 36.55
CA THR A 246 -0.67 -6.69 37.59
C THR A 246 -1.98 -7.45 37.40
N THR A 247 -2.87 -6.97 36.53
CA THR A 247 -4.17 -7.58 36.29
C THR A 247 -4.03 -8.91 35.53
N PRO A 248 -4.63 -10.00 36.02
CA PRO A 248 -4.51 -11.30 35.37
C PRO A 248 -5.21 -11.29 34.00
N PRO A 249 -4.61 -11.88 32.95
CA PRO A 249 -5.22 -11.95 31.63
C PRO A 249 -6.59 -12.62 31.58
N SER A 250 -6.88 -13.51 32.54
CA SER A 250 -8.17 -14.19 32.66
C SER A 250 -9.35 -13.24 32.88
N LEU A 251 -9.12 -12.04 33.44
CA LEU A 251 -10.17 -11.04 33.63
C LEU A 251 -10.83 -10.61 32.30
N TYR A 252 -10.03 -10.56 31.23
CA TYR A 252 -10.43 -10.06 29.92
C TYR A 252 -10.95 -11.15 28.98
N ALA A 253 -10.88 -12.41 29.38
CA ALA A 253 -11.28 -13.55 28.58
C ALA A 253 -12.81 -13.57 28.39
N ASP A 254 -13.26 -13.36 27.16
CA ASP A 254 -14.67 -13.49 26.76
C ASP A 254 -14.84 -13.35 25.24
N THR A 255 -16.09 -13.46 24.79
CA THR A 255 -16.59 -13.05 23.49
C THR A 255 -16.99 -11.58 23.54
N TYR A 256 -16.48 -10.80 22.59
CA TYR A 256 -16.83 -9.40 22.41
C TYR A 256 -17.44 -9.21 21.03
N THR A 257 -18.50 -8.42 20.93
CA THR A 257 -19.18 -8.17 19.66
C THR A 257 -19.36 -6.68 19.39
N ASN A 258 -19.28 -6.30 18.12
CA ASN A 258 -19.57 -4.93 17.71
C ASN A 258 -21.07 -4.59 17.91
N ARG A 259 -21.43 -3.32 17.74
CA ARG A 259 -22.82 -2.84 17.91
C ARG A 259 -23.85 -3.59 17.05
N ALA A 260 -23.46 -4.02 15.85
CA ALA A 260 -24.34 -4.70 14.91
C ALA A 260 -24.41 -6.22 15.14
N SER A 261 -23.68 -6.75 16.13
CA SER A 261 -23.63 -8.18 16.44
C SER A 261 -23.19 -9.09 15.28
N ASN A 262 -22.47 -8.54 14.31
CA ASN A 262 -22.01 -9.25 13.11
C ASN A 262 -20.48 -9.38 13.04
N PHE A 263 -19.76 -8.82 14.02
CA PHE A 263 -18.31 -8.92 14.12
C PHE A 263 -17.90 -9.31 15.54
N ILE A 264 -17.34 -10.51 15.67
CA ILE A 264 -17.02 -11.14 16.95
C ILE A 264 -15.50 -11.19 17.15
N LEU A 265 -15.06 -10.93 18.37
CA LEU A 265 -13.71 -11.12 18.85
C LEU A 265 -13.74 -12.13 20.01
N LEU A 266 -13.06 -13.27 19.84
CA LEU A 266 -12.88 -14.24 20.92
C LEU A 266 -11.55 -13.97 21.62
N VAL A 267 -11.61 -13.63 22.91
CA VAL A 267 -10.44 -13.33 23.73
C VAL A 267 -10.20 -14.49 24.69
N LYS A 268 -8.99 -15.06 24.65
CA LYS A 268 -8.55 -16.15 25.52
C LYS A 268 -7.28 -15.74 26.28
N PRO A 269 -7.11 -16.14 27.55
CA PRO A 269 -5.88 -15.85 28.27
C PRO A 269 -4.73 -16.72 27.74
N THR A 270 -3.51 -16.20 27.81
CA THR A 270 -2.27 -16.94 27.57
C THR A 270 -1.36 -16.82 28.79
N ALA A 271 -0.21 -17.50 28.78
CA ALA A 271 0.76 -17.44 29.88
C ALA A 271 1.27 -16.01 30.15
N THR A 272 1.37 -15.17 29.11
CA THR A 272 1.98 -13.83 29.19
C THR A 272 1.04 -12.68 28.81
N GLY A 273 -0.18 -12.97 28.34
CA GLY A 273 -1.10 -11.96 27.82
C GLY A 273 -2.42 -12.57 27.38
N ILE A 274 -2.96 -12.11 26.26
CA ILE A 274 -4.21 -12.62 25.69
C ILE A 274 -4.06 -12.93 24.20
N HIS A 275 -4.85 -13.89 23.75
CA HIS A 275 -5.02 -14.28 22.36
C HIS A 275 -6.39 -13.82 21.88
N ILE A 276 -6.42 -13.05 20.79
CA ILE A 276 -7.65 -12.53 20.18
C ILE A 276 -7.84 -13.20 18.82
N ALA A 277 -8.95 -13.90 18.63
CA ALA A 277 -9.34 -14.48 17.35
C ALA A 277 -10.51 -13.71 16.74
N VAL A 278 -10.33 -13.19 15.53
CA VAL A 278 -11.38 -12.48 14.79
C VAL A 278 -12.34 -13.48 14.17
N GLN A 279 -13.63 -13.34 14.46
CA GLN A 279 -14.70 -14.25 14.03
C GLN A 279 -14.40 -15.73 14.39
N GLY A 280 -13.69 -15.95 15.49
CA GLY A 280 -13.22 -17.28 15.89
C GLY A 280 -12.23 -17.95 14.92
N SER A 281 -11.74 -17.24 13.91
CA SER A 281 -10.81 -17.75 12.91
C SER A 281 -9.40 -17.91 13.49
N SER A 282 -8.78 -19.06 13.25
CA SER A 282 -7.36 -19.29 13.56
C SER A 282 -6.41 -18.55 12.61
N LYS A 283 -6.90 -18.05 11.46
CA LYS A 283 -6.10 -17.33 10.45
C LYS A 283 -5.86 -15.88 10.85
N THR A 284 -6.87 -15.24 11.46
CA THR A 284 -6.85 -13.83 11.81
C THR A 284 -6.84 -13.67 13.32
N THR A 285 -5.64 -13.78 13.88
CA THR A 285 -5.43 -13.72 15.33
C THR A 285 -4.45 -12.62 15.75
N TYR A 286 -4.45 -12.28 17.03
CA TYR A 286 -3.52 -11.34 17.63
C TYR A 286 -3.11 -11.89 18.99
N ASP A 287 -1.82 -12.17 19.15
CA ASP A 287 -1.23 -12.40 20.46
C ASP A 287 -0.75 -11.05 20.96
N VAL A 288 -1.33 -10.60 22.07
CA VAL A 288 -1.07 -9.28 22.64
C VAL A 288 -0.63 -9.43 24.09
N GLU A 289 0.32 -8.61 24.49
CA GLU A 289 0.96 -8.60 25.80
C GLU A 289 0.53 -7.35 26.58
N PRO A 290 0.53 -7.39 27.91
CA PRO A 290 0.26 -6.22 28.72
C PRO A 290 1.16 -5.02 28.39
N LEU A 291 0.53 -3.86 28.20
CA LEU A 291 1.23 -2.59 27.98
C LEU A 291 1.17 -1.68 29.21
N ASP A 292 -0.03 -1.43 29.73
CA ASP A 292 -0.30 -0.66 30.95
C ASP A 292 -1.77 -0.82 31.36
N ARG A 293 -2.04 -0.99 32.67
CA ARG A 293 -3.40 -1.17 33.23
C ARG A 293 -4.23 -2.18 32.42
N ASP A 294 -5.31 -1.71 31.81
CA ASP A 294 -6.25 -2.48 30.98
C ASP A 294 -5.93 -2.40 29.48
N THR A 295 -4.69 -2.09 29.13
CA THR A 295 -4.22 -1.98 27.74
C THR A 295 -3.23 -3.08 27.43
N PHE A 296 -3.44 -3.73 26.31
CA PHE A 296 -2.56 -4.73 25.72
C PHE A 296 -2.01 -4.21 24.39
N CYS A 297 -0.85 -4.71 23.99
CA CYS A 297 -0.26 -4.37 22.71
C CYS A 297 0.41 -5.56 22.04
N TRP A 298 0.60 -5.49 20.73
CA TRP A 298 1.49 -6.42 20.02
C TRP A 298 2.68 -5.68 19.44
N ALA A 299 3.79 -6.41 19.32
CA ALA A 299 5.02 -5.89 18.77
C ALA A 299 4.82 -5.28 17.36
N ALA A 300 5.46 -4.13 17.14
CA ALA A 300 5.54 -3.52 15.83
C ALA A 300 6.65 -4.21 15.01
N ASP A 301 6.24 -5.08 14.09
CA ASP A 301 7.13 -5.78 13.18
C ASP A 301 6.51 -5.81 11.78
N SER A 302 7.09 -5.01 10.88
CA SER A 302 6.64 -4.88 9.49
C SER A 302 6.65 -6.22 8.75
N ASN A 303 7.64 -7.09 8.99
CA ASN A 303 7.71 -8.39 8.32
C ASN A 303 6.62 -9.32 8.83
N ARG A 304 6.43 -9.36 10.16
CA ARG A 304 5.35 -10.15 10.78
C ARG A 304 3.99 -9.72 10.26
N ASP A 305 3.75 -8.42 10.13
CA ASP A 305 2.48 -7.91 9.62
C ASP A 305 2.24 -8.33 8.17
N VAL A 306 3.22 -8.11 7.31
CA VAL A 306 3.13 -8.46 5.89
C VAL A 306 2.93 -9.97 5.70
N CYS A 307 3.66 -10.80 6.45
CA CYS A 307 3.49 -12.26 6.42
C CYS A 307 2.09 -12.72 6.84
N ARG A 308 1.35 -11.88 7.59
CA ARG A 308 -0.03 -12.14 8.00
C ARG A 308 -1.06 -11.44 7.13
N GLY A 309 -0.64 -10.86 5.99
CA GLY A 309 -1.52 -10.09 5.11
C GLY A 309 -2.05 -8.81 5.74
N LYS A 310 -1.36 -8.27 6.75
CA LYS A 310 -1.71 -7.00 7.39
C LYS A 310 -0.94 -5.87 6.74
N PHE A 311 -1.59 -4.72 6.58
CA PHE A 311 -0.90 -3.52 6.14
C PHE A 311 0.09 -3.08 7.24
N PRO A 312 1.37 -2.84 6.91
CA PRO A 312 2.39 -2.52 7.90
C PRO A 312 2.20 -1.07 8.39
N ASN A 313 1.28 -0.88 9.33
CA ASN A 313 0.97 0.40 9.92
C ASN A 313 1.89 0.71 11.13
N PRO A 314 2.68 1.80 11.09
CA PRO A 314 3.65 2.15 12.12
C PRO A 314 3.08 3.07 13.21
N PHE A 315 1.77 3.19 13.36
CA PHE A 315 1.18 4.04 14.39
C PHE A 315 0.86 3.23 15.66
N PRO A 316 1.24 3.72 16.87
CA PRO A 316 1.00 2.99 18.13
C PRO A 316 -0.47 2.65 18.38
N GLY A 317 -1.40 3.51 17.96
CA GLY A 317 -2.85 3.28 18.08
C GLY A 317 -3.30 1.95 17.48
N PHE A 318 -2.67 1.54 16.38
CA PHE A 318 -2.96 0.31 15.63
C PHE A 318 -2.32 -0.93 16.24
N ARG A 319 -1.67 -0.78 17.38
CA ARG A 319 -0.98 -1.85 18.10
C ARG A 319 -1.60 -2.10 19.45
N MET A 320 -2.66 -1.38 19.82
CA MET A 320 -3.23 -1.41 21.16
C MET A 320 -4.65 -1.99 21.16
N VAL A 321 -4.94 -2.75 22.20
CA VAL A 321 -6.28 -3.18 22.58
C VAL A 321 -6.53 -2.64 23.98
N ARG A 322 -7.60 -1.87 24.16
CA ARG A 322 -7.94 -1.28 25.46
C ARG A 322 -9.21 -1.90 25.98
N PHE A 323 -9.22 -2.27 27.25
CA PHE A 323 -10.41 -2.73 27.94
C PHE A 323 -10.94 -1.63 28.84
N TRP A 324 -12.26 -1.53 28.92
CA TRP A 324 -12.92 -0.64 29.87
C TRP A 324 -13.44 -1.48 31.04
N VAL A 325 -12.81 -1.31 32.21
CA VAL A 325 -13.14 -2.03 33.43
C VAL A 325 -13.93 -1.12 34.37
N ILE A 326 -15.02 -1.64 34.93
CA ILE A 326 -15.86 -0.95 35.92
C ILE A 326 -15.88 -1.83 37.17
N GLU A 327 -15.37 -1.31 38.29
CA GLU A 327 -15.21 -1.97 39.59
C GLU A 327 -14.32 -3.23 39.55
N SER A 328 -14.74 -4.27 38.83
CA SER A 328 -13.97 -5.49 38.53
C SER A 328 -14.53 -6.24 37.31
N TRP A 329 -15.40 -5.60 36.52
CA TRP A 329 -16.04 -6.18 35.35
C TRP A 329 -15.57 -5.50 34.07
N VAL A 330 -15.11 -6.30 33.10
CA VAL A 330 -14.77 -5.81 31.77
C VAL A 330 -16.04 -5.58 30.96
N ASN A 331 -16.36 -4.31 30.71
CA ASN A 331 -17.56 -3.93 29.96
C ASN A 331 -17.32 -3.98 28.44
N ARG A 332 -16.17 -3.45 27.99
CA ARG A 332 -15.88 -3.20 26.57
C ARG A 332 -14.43 -3.48 26.21
N LEU A 333 -14.23 -3.85 24.96
CA LEU A 333 -12.95 -3.89 24.26
C LEU A 333 -12.97 -2.79 23.19
N ILE A 334 -11.90 -2.01 23.12
CA ILE A 334 -11.70 -0.92 22.18
C ILE A 334 -10.49 -1.25 21.30
N LEU A 335 -10.69 -1.23 19.98
CA LEU A 335 -9.67 -1.56 18.98
C LEU A 335 -9.67 -0.49 17.87
N HIS A 336 -8.50 -0.04 17.45
CA HIS A 336 -8.38 0.83 16.27
C HIS A 336 -8.12 -0.01 15.02
N THR A 337 -8.97 0.12 14.01
CA THR A 337 -8.87 -0.60 12.74
C THR A 337 -8.53 0.31 11.55
N ASP A 338 -8.89 1.59 11.60
CA ASP A 338 -8.56 2.61 10.58
C ASP A 338 -8.07 3.93 11.21
N VAL A 339 -6.99 4.50 10.63
CA VAL A 339 -6.27 5.72 11.08
C VAL A 339 -7.17 6.95 11.06
N MET A 340 -8.11 6.98 10.13
CA MET A 340 -9.01 8.09 9.91
C MET A 340 -10.34 7.93 10.66
N SER A 341 -10.55 6.78 11.29
CA SER A 341 -11.79 6.42 11.97
C SER A 341 -11.69 6.57 13.49
N LYS A 342 -12.85 6.68 14.14
CA LYS A 342 -12.93 6.49 15.60
C LYS A 342 -12.68 5.01 15.92
N PRO A 343 -12.07 4.70 17.07
CA PRO A 343 -11.94 3.32 17.53
C PRO A 343 -13.25 2.54 17.48
N ASP A 344 -13.16 1.28 17.07
CA ASP A 344 -14.25 0.33 17.18
C ASP A 344 -14.46 -0.09 18.63
N VAL A 345 -15.72 -0.19 19.03
CA VAL A 345 -16.12 -0.57 20.38
C VAL A 345 -16.89 -1.88 20.33
N PHE A 346 -16.35 -2.88 21.03
CA PHE A 346 -16.93 -4.19 21.18
C PHE A 346 -17.44 -4.36 22.61
N ARG A 347 -18.68 -4.82 22.76
CA ARG A 347 -19.27 -5.12 24.06
C ARG A 347 -19.05 -6.58 24.39
N ARG A 348 -18.72 -6.86 25.64
CA ARG A 348 -18.70 -8.22 26.17
C ARG A 348 -20.09 -8.83 26.02
N VAL A 349 -20.19 -10.02 25.43
CA VAL A 349 -21.46 -10.74 25.33
C VAL A 349 -21.81 -11.18 26.76
N LYS A 350 -22.97 -10.77 27.24
CA LYS A 350 -23.48 -11.37 28.47
C LYS A 350 -23.83 -12.80 28.11
N GLU A 351 -23.26 -13.79 28.80
CA GLU A 351 -23.92 -15.08 28.88
C GLU A 351 -25.34 -14.78 29.38
N ASP A 352 -26.33 -15.02 28.54
CA ASP A 352 -27.71 -15.13 29.01
C ASP A 352 -27.71 -16.33 29.97
N GLN A 353 -27.53 -16.04 31.25
CA GLN A 353 -27.71 -17.00 32.32
C GLN A 353 -29.18 -17.43 32.30
N GLY A 354 -29.47 -18.51 31.58
CA GLY A 354 -30.69 -19.30 31.69
C GLY A 354 -31.90 -18.81 30.89
N LYS A 355 -32.05 -19.32 29.67
CA LYS A 355 -33.31 -19.88 29.16
C LYS A 355 -33.01 -21.05 28.22
N LEU A 356 -32.87 -22.24 28.81
CA LEU A 356 -33.20 -23.52 28.21
C LEU A 356 -34.05 -24.30 29.21
#